data_AF-A0A6P0NXS0-F1
#
_entry.id   AF-A0A6P0NXS0-F1
#
_cell.length_a   1.000
_cell.length_b   1.000
_cell.length_c   1.000
_cell.angle_alpha   90.00
_cell.angle_beta   90.00
_cell.angle_gamma   90.00
#
_symmetry.space_group_name_H-M   'P 1'
#
loop_
_entity.id
_entity.type
_entity.pdbx_description
1 polymer ?
#
loop_
_entity_poly.entity_id
_entity_poly.type
_entity_poly.pdbx_seq_one_letter_code
_entity_poly.pdbx_strand_id
1 'polypeptide(L)'
;MTLIPEQVKTTRPLTPEQIAKYNEDGFVIIPGFFEVQEIEPIRIACEKDPGIRGQETEFADAQGNISRIAHWTELGDSLLGVIPRLARVVDGSETLLGGECYHWHSKLVQKLPKSKGHFGWHQIYGGVYTEGCLFPDLSACFIAVTANTRENGCVQVIKKSHLMGRIDTSYVGDARLCNLERMEKILERLEVVHCEMEAGDALWFHSNTIHASEGNYTDKPRINLICHHNAVWNEPYKREGLDHRHYIPLQKLPDSTILENKYEGVLENQKFLGKEYGYQQIIRKKDLDSNLAEP
;
A
#
# COMPACT_ATOMS: atom_id res chain seq x y z
N MET A 1 -17.90 -36.49 -14.15
CA MET A 1 -18.21 -35.15 -13.61
C MET A 1 -16.99 -34.69 -12.84
N THR A 2 -16.11 -33.93 -13.47
CA THR A 2 -15.03 -33.22 -12.78
C THR A 2 -15.72 -32.16 -11.93
N LEU A 3 -15.72 -32.32 -10.61
CA LEU A 3 -16.18 -31.28 -9.69
C LEU A 3 -15.31 -30.05 -9.98
N ILE A 4 -15.93 -29.00 -10.54
CA ILE A 4 -15.29 -27.69 -10.60
C ILE A 4 -15.06 -27.32 -9.13
N PRO A 5 -13.80 -27.11 -8.69
CA PRO A 5 -13.52 -26.73 -7.31
C PRO A 5 -14.37 -25.52 -6.96
N GLU A 6 -15.04 -25.57 -5.80
CA GLU A 6 -15.85 -24.46 -5.32
C GLU A 6 -14.99 -23.20 -5.26
N GLN A 7 -15.43 -22.13 -5.94
CA GLN A 7 -14.65 -20.90 -6.03
C GLN A 7 -14.61 -20.25 -4.65
N VAL A 8 -13.40 -20.07 -4.11
CA VAL A 8 -13.20 -19.37 -2.83
C VAL A 8 -13.73 -17.94 -2.97
N LYS A 9 -14.61 -17.54 -2.04
CA LYS A 9 -15.23 -16.21 -1.98
C LYS A 9 -15.24 -15.69 -0.55
N THR A 10 -15.24 -14.37 -0.41
CA THR A 10 -15.28 -13.72 0.89
C THR A 10 -16.64 -13.87 1.56
N THR A 11 -16.59 -13.99 2.89
CA THR A 11 -17.77 -13.89 3.76
C THR A 11 -18.01 -12.45 4.24
N ARG A 12 -17.11 -11.52 3.90
CA ARG A 12 -17.10 -10.11 4.32
C ARG A 12 -16.97 -9.17 3.11
N PRO A 13 -17.88 -9.22 2.12
CA PRO A 13 -17.79 -8.36 0.94
C PRO A 13 -18.00 -6.88 1.30
N LEU A 14 -17.41 -5.98 0.51
CA LEU A 14 -17.70 -4.55 0.61
C LEU A 14 -19.18 -4.29 0.30
N THR A 15 -19.83 -3.45 1.11
CA THR A 15 -21.24 -3.10 0.88
C THR A 15 -21.38 -2.08 -0.25
N PRO A 16 -22.57 -1.98 -0.89
CA PRO A 16 -22.83 -0.94 -1.88
C PRO A 16 -22.52 0.48 -1.41
N GLU A 17 -22.79 0.79 -0.14
CA GLU A 17 -22.50 2.10 0.46
C GLU A 17 -20.99 2.34 0.60
N GLN A 18 -20.22 1.32 0.97
CA GLN A 18 -18.76 1.40 1.05
C GLN A 18 -18.13 1.61 -0.33
N ILE A 19 -18.64 0.90 -1.35
CA ILE A 19 -18.22 1.06 -2.75
C ILE A 19 -18.58 2.46 -3.25
N ALA A 20 -19.80 2.94 -2.99
CA ALA A 20 -20.23 4.29 -3.37
C ALA A 20 -19.35 5.35 -2.72
N LYS A 21 -19.01 5.19 -1.43
CA LYS A 21 -18.11 6.10 -0.71
C LYS A 21 -16.71 6.10 -1.31
N TYR A 22 -16.14 4.94 -1.63
CA TYR A 22 -14.85 4.85 -2.31
C TYR A 22 -14.86 5.60 -3.64
N ASN A 23 -15.91 5.41 -4.46
CA ASN A 23 -16.03 6.07 -5.75
C ASN A 23 -16.22 7.59 -5.63
N GLU A 24 -17.01 8.05 -4.65
CA GLU A 24 -17.26 9.47 -4.43
C GLU A 24 -16.04 10.17 -3.83
N ASP A 25 -15.47 9.63 -2.75
CA ASP A 25 -14.47 10.30 -1.92
C ASP A 25 -13.03 9.94 -2.29
N GLY A 26 -12.83 8.85 -3.04
CA GLY A 26 -11.52 8.30 -3.40
C GLY A 26 -10.94 7.36 -2.36
N PHE A 27 -11.68 7.10 -1.27
CA PHE A 27 -11.27 6.20 -0.21
C PHE A 27 -12.47 5.72 0.63
N VAL A 28 -12.28 4.64 1.38
CA VAL A 28 -13.24 4.13 2.37
C VAL A 28 -12.51 3.42 3.50
N ILE A 29 -12.93 3.66 4.74
CA ILE A 29 -12.47 2.92 5.94
C ILE A 29 -13.52 1.86 6.26
N ILE A 30 -13.05 0.65 6.54
CA ILE A 30 -13.83 -0.55 6.88
C ILE A 30 -13.44 -0.97 8.30
N PRO A 31 -14.25 -0.58 9.31
CA PRO A 31 -13.98 -0.95 10.69
C PRO A 31 -14.08 -2.46 10.91
N GLY A 32 -13.19 -3.02 11.74
CA GLY A 32 -13.22 -4.44 12.10
C GLY A 32 -13.05 -5.39 10.91
N PHE A 33 -12.34 -4.96 9.87
CA PHE A 33 -12.13 -5.76 8.67
C PHE A 33 -11.34 -7.05 8.96
N PHE A 34 -10.37 -6.94 9.87
CA PHE A 34 -9.73 -8.04 10.58
C PHE A 34 -10.11 -8.01 12.05
N GLU A 35 -10.23 -9.19 12.65
CA GLU A 35 -10.21 -9.30 14.11
C GLU A 35 -8.79 -9.03 14.61
N VAL A 36 -8.65 -8.39 15.76
CA VAL A 36 -7.34 -8.03 16.33
C VAL A 36 -6.41 -9.24 16.41
N GLN A 37 -6.92 -10.41 16.78
CA GLN A 37 -6.16 -11.65 16.87
C GLN A 37 -5.55 -12.12 15.53
N GLU A 38 -6.11 -11.72 14.39
CA GLU A 38 -5.60 -12.07 13.06
C GLU A 38 -4.32 -11.29 12.71
N ILE A 39 -4.22 -10.05 13.19
CA ILE A 39 -3.11 -9.12 12.88
C ILE A 39 -2.11 -8.99 14.04
N GLU A 40 -2.48 -9.44 15.23
CA GLU A 40 -1.64 -9.43 16.43
C GLU A 40 -0.29 -10.15 16.25
N PRO A 41 -0.17 -11.30 15.55
CA PRO A 41 1.12 -11.93 15.31
C PRO A 41 2.10 -11.01 14.55
N ILE A 42 1.59 -10.14 13.67
CA ILE A 42 2.40 -9.15 12.94
C ILE A 42 2.92 -8.09 13.90
N ARG A 43 2.04 -7.56 14.77
CA ARG A 43 2.42 -6.59 15.81
C ARG A 43 3.55 -7.14 16.68
N ILE A 44 3.38 -8.36 17.20
CA ILE A 44 4.36 -9.03 18.07
C ILE A 44 5.69 -9.23 17.32
N ALA A 45 5.65 -9.70 16.07
CA ALA A 45 6.86 -9.92 15.29
C ALA A 45 7.63 -8.63 15.03
N CYS A 46 6.94 -7.53 14.71
CA CYS A 46 7.56 -6.22 14.48
C CYS A 46 8.12 -5.60 15.77
N GLU A 47 7.47 -5.80 16.92
CA GLU A 47 8.02 -5.32 18.20
C GLU A 47 9.25 -6.11 18.63
N LYS A 48 9.26 -7.42 18.37
CA LYS A 48 10.41 -8.29 18.67
C LYS A 48 11.59 -8.01 17.74
N ASP A 49 11.31 -7.73 16.48
CA ASP A 49 12.32 -7.40 15.45
C ASP A 49 11.89 -6.16 14.64
N PRO A 50 12.11 -4.95 15.19
CA PRO A 50 11.75 -3.70 14.50
C PRO A 50 12.45 -3.54 13.17
N GLY A 51 13.63 -4.18 13.01
CA GLY A 51 14.43 -4.11 11.79
C GLY A 51 13.95 -5.03 10.67
N ILE A 52 12.90 -5.82 10.90
CA ILE A 52 12.32 -6.78 9.94
C ILE A 52 13.45 -7.64 9.33
N ARG A 53 14.29 -8.25 10.17
CA ARG A 53 15.43 -9.09 9.75
C ARG A 53 16.43 -8.36 8.85
N GLY A 54 16.56 -7.04 9.03
CA GLY A 54 17.41 -6.17 8.24
C GLY A 54 16.90 -5.90 6.82
N GLN A 55 15.61 -6.15 6.54
CA GLN A 55 15.00 -5.99 5.21
C GLN A 55 14.36 -4.63 4.99
N GLU A 56 14.32 -3.78 6.01
CA GLU A 56 13.81 -2.43 5.92
C GLU A 56 14.70 -1.51 5.08
N THR A 57 14.08 -0.83 4.13
CA THR A 57 14.68 0.29 3.42
C THR A 57 14.37 1.58 4.17
N GLU A 58 15.40 2.38 4.40
CA GLU A 58 15.30 3.69 5.04
C GLU A 58 15.15 4.78 3.98
N PHE A 59 14.24 5.72 4.23
CA PHE A 59 13.99 6.87 3.39
C PHE A 59 14.15 8.13 4.22
N ALA A 60 15.12 8.96 3.85
CA ALA A 60 15.32 10.26 4.45
C ALA A 60 14.48 11.32 3.72
N ASP A 61 13.72 12.12 4.46
CA ASP A 61 13.14 13.35 3.94
C ASP A 61 14.20 14.45 3.78
N ALA A 62 13.80 15.63 3.28
CA ALA A 62 14.72 16.76 3.11
C ALA A 62 15.31 17.31 4.42
N GLN A 63 14.76 16.94 5.57
CA GLN A 63 15.26 17.28 6.90
C GLN A 63 16.08 16.13 7.53
N GLY A 64 16.25 15.01 6.82
CA GLY A 64 17.00 13.84 7.27
C GLY A 64 16.22 12.91 8.19
N ASN A 65 14.90 13.07 8.36
CA ASN A 65 14.14 12.15 9.18
C ASN A 65 13.84 10.86 8.42
N ILE A 66 13.95 9.72 9.11
CA ILE A 66 13.92 8.40 8.50
C ILE A 66 12.54 7.76 8.62
N SER A 67 11.95 7.38 7.48
CA SER A 67 10.84 6.44 7.39
C SER A 67 11.35 5.06 6.97
N ARG A 68 10.71 3.99 7.45
CA ARG A 68 11.13 2.61 7.17
C ARG A 68 10.03 1.80 6.54
N ILE A 69 10.38 1.05 5.49
CA ILE A 69 9.46 0.18 4.78
C ILE A 69 10.16 -1.12 4.41
N ALA A 70 9.49 -2.26 4.59
CA ALA A 70 9.89 -3.51 3.96
C ALA A 70 8.86 -3.89 2.89
N HIS A 71 9.34 -4.27 1.70
CA HIS A 71 8.49 -4.57 0.54
C HIS A 71 8.70 -6.01 0.07
N TRP A 72 7.66 -6.62 -0.50
CA TRP A 72 7.74 -7.90 -1.19
C TRP A 72 6.76 -7.99 -2.34
N THR A 73 7.12 -8.80 -3.33
CA THR A 73 6.27 -9.14 -4.49
C THR A 73 5.92 -10.62 -4.47
N GLU A 74 6.87 -11.48 -4.07
CA GLU A 74 6.65 -12.92 -3.91
C GLU A 74 5.72 -13.23 -2.74
N LEU A 75 4.70 -14.05 -3.01
CA LEU A 75 3.78 -14.57 -2.01
C LEU A 75 4.21 -15.98 -1.61
N GLY A 76 4.67 -16.12 -0.37
CA GLY A 76 4.88 -17.42 0.27
C GLY A 76 3.78 -17.72 1.29
N ASP A 77 4.02 -18.72 2.12
CA ASP A 77 3.06 -19.17 3.15
C ASP A 77 3.27 -18.51 4.52
N SER A 78 4.16 -17.51 4.63
CA SER A 78 4.18 -16.63 5.81
C SER A 78 2.84 -15.88 5.95
N LEU A 79 2.54 -15.38 7.15
CA LEU A 79 1.35 -14.55 7.37
C LEU A 79 1.30 -13.33 6.43
N LEU A 80 2.46 -12.73 6.13
CA LEU A 80 2.58 -11.60 5.19
C LEU A 80 2.33 -11.99 3.73
N GLY A 81 2.60 -13.24 3.34
CA GLY A 81 2.27 -13.79 2.02
C GLY A 81 0.84 -14.35 1.92
N VAL A 82 0.22 -14.67 3.06
CA VAL A 82 -1.17 -15.15 3.15
C VAL A 82 -2.18 -14.00 3.07
N ILE A 83 -1.97 -12.90 3.79
CA ILE A 83 -2.96 -11.79 3.85
C ILE A 83 -3.34 -11.23 2.46
N PRO A 84 -2.40 -10.95 1.53
CA PRO A 84 -2.76 -10.45 0.20
C PRO A 84 -3.59 -11.43 -0.63
N ARG A 85 -3.65 -12.71 -0.22
CA ARG A 85 -4.41 -13.78 -0.89
C ARG A 85 -5.78 -14.05 -0.27
N LEU A 86 -6.09 -13.49 0.90
CA LEU A 86 -7.37 -13.72 1.56
C LEU A 86 -8.52 -13.21 0.71
N ALA A 87 -9.60 -13.99 0.66
CA ALA A 87 -10.77 -13.70 -0.16
C ALA A 87 -11.31 -12.29 0.09
N ARG A 88 -11.40 -11.83 1.35
CA ARG A 88 -11.84 -10.46 1.68
C ARG A 88 -10.97 -9.37 1.05
N VAL A 89 -9.65 -9.58 0.97
CA VAL A 89 -8.71 -8.61 0.38
C VAL A 89 -8.82 -8.64 -1.14
N VAL A 90 -8.83 -9.85 -1.71
CA VAL A 90 -8.86 -10.03 -3.18
C VAL A 90 -10.22 -9.66 -3.75
N ASP A 91 -11.33 -10.17 -3.22
CA ASP A 91 -12.68 -9.85 -3.67
C ASP A 91 -13.00 -8.36 -3.47
N GLY A 92 -12.49 -7.74 -2.39
CA GLY A 92 -12.57 -6.29 -2.18
C GLY A 92 -11.86 -5.52 -3.30
N SER A 93 -10.61 -5.89 -3.61
CA SER A 93 -9.86 -5.29 -4.73
C SER A 93 -10.51 -5.55 -6.09
N GLU A 94 -10.98 -6.77 -6.36
CA GLU A 94 -11.69 -7.11 -7.61
C GLU A 94 -12.96 -6.27 -7.79
N THR A 95 -13.72 -6.06 -6.69
CA THR A 95 -14.92 -5.24 -6.68
C THR A 95 -14.61 -3.78 -7.00
N LEU A 96 -13.55 -3.22 -6.41
CA LEU A 96 -13.16 -1.82 -6.63
C LEU A 96 -12.49 -1.60 -7.99
N LEU A 97 -11.81 -2.60 -8.54
CA LEU A 97 -11.15 -2.57 -9.85
C LEU A 97 -12.06 -2.99 -11.01
N GLY A 98 -13.24 -3.51 -10.73
CA GLY A 98 -14.20 -3.96 -11.74
C GLY A 98 -13.80 -5.24 -12.48
N GLY A 99 -12.98 -6.11 -11.89
CA GLY A 99 -12.52 -7.33 -12.55
C GLY A 99 -11.44 -8.08 -11.77
N GLU A 100 -10.90 -9.13 -12.39
CA GLU A 100 -9.80 -9.90 -11.83
C GLU A 100 -8.59 -9.01 -11.51
N CYS A 101 -7.93 -9.30 -10.39
CA CYS A 101 -6.70 -8.61 -9.97
C CYS A 101 -5.59 -9.59 -9.61
N TYR A 102 -4.36 -9.10 -9.59
CA TYR A 102 -3.18 -9.84 -9.15
C TYR A 102 -2.38 -9.02 -8.16
N HIS A 103 -1.57 -9.70 -7.34
CA HIS A 103 -0.73 -9.02 -6.35
C HIS A 103 0.40 -8.26 -7.04
N TRP A 104 0.45 -6.94 -6.85
CA TRP A 104 1.47 -6.07 -7.42
C TRP A 104 2.70 -5.98 -6.51
N HIS A 105 2.46 -5.65 -5.23
CA HIS A 105 3.39 -5.80 -4.12
C HIS A 105 2.65 -5.53 -2.81
N SER A 106 3.25 -5.97 -1.72
CA SER A 106 2.84 -5.58 -0.39
C SER A 106 3.99 -4.92 0.34
N LYS A 107 3.66 -4.14 1.36
CA LYS A 107 4.65 -3.45 2.18
C LYS A 107 4.23 -3.38 3.64
N LEU A 108 5.21 -3.47 4.51
CA LEU A 108 5.08 -3.23 5.93
C LEU A 108 5.71 -1.87 6.22
N VAL A 109 4.89 -0.92 6.65
CA VAL A 109 5.31 0.45 6.97
C VAL A 109 5.34 0.61 8.47
N GLN A 110 6.52 0.91 9.01
CA GLN A 110 6.71 1.15 10.43
C GLN A 110 7.12 2.61 10.69
N LYS A 111 6.39 3.27 11.60
CA LYS A 111 6.86 4.50 12.24
C LYS A 111 7.25 4.15 13.67
N LEU A 112 8.55 4.09 13.95
CA LEU A 112 9.05 3.84 15.30
C LEU A 112 8.60 4.93 16.28
N PRO A 113 8.59 4.65 17.60
CA PRO A 113 8.32 5.66 18.62
C PRO A 113 9.16 6.92 18.41
N LYS A 114 8.53 8.09 18.52
CA LYS A 114 9.16 9.41 18.38
C LYS A 114 9.87 9.66 17.05
N SER A 115 9.65 8.83 16.03
CA SER A 115 10.22 9.07 14.70
C SER A 115 9.56 10.26 14.03
N LYS A 116 10.36 11.22 13.59
CA LYS A 116 9.91 12.38 12.81
C LYS A 116 9.76 12.07 11.32
N GLY A 117 10.13 10.87 10.87
CA GLY A 117 10.02 10.49 9.46
C GLY A 117 8.58 10.67 9.00
N HIS A 118 8.37 11.36 7.89
CA HIS A 118 7.05 11.59 7.30
C HIS A 118 7.03 11.10 5.83
N PHE A 119 5.84 10.99 5.25
CA PHE A 119 5.67 10.82 3.81
C PHE A 119 4.92 12.05 3.29
N GLY A 120 5.54 12.81 2.38
CA GLY A 120 4.89 13.97 1.78
C GLY A 120 3.73 13.58 0.86
N TRP A 121 2.98 14.59 0.39
CA TRP A 121 1.84 14.38 -0.51
C TRP A 121 2.25 13.70 -1.81
N HIS A 122 1.70 12.52 -2.07
CA HIS A 122 2.00 11.73 -3.26
C HIS A 122 0.77 10.90 -3.71
N GLN A 123 0.90 10.29 -4.89
CA GLN A 123 -0.06 9.33 -5.44
C GLN A 123 0.64 7.99 -5.66
N ILE A 124 -0.09 6.88 -5.50
CA ILE A 124 0.42 5.56 -5.89
C ILE A 124 0.61 5.52 -7.40
N TYR A 125 -0.36 6.07 -8.16
CA TYR A 125 -0.30 6.07 -9.61
C TYR A 125 0.94 6.79 -10.15
N GLY A 126 1.44 7.81 -9.46
CA GLY A 126 2.72 8.44 -9.81
C GLY A 126 3.84 7.40 -9.97
N GLY A 127 4.01 6.53 -8.98
CA GLY A 127 4.99 5.44 -8.98
C GLY A 127 4.74 4.41 -10.09
N VAL A 128 3.56 3.80 -10.11
CA VAL A 128 3.29 2.69 -11.04
C VAL A 128 3.16 3.14 -12.50
N TYR A 129 2.83 4.42 -12.74
CA TYR A 129 2.92 5.04 -14.06
C TYR A 129 4.34 4.96 -14.63
N THR A 130 5.36 5.22 -13.81
CA THR A 130 6.76 5.10 -14.25
C THR A 130 7.20 3.64 -14.43
N GLU A 131 6.51 2.69 -13.79
CA GLU A 131 6.71 1.24 -13.96
C GLU A 131 5.93 0.67 -15.16
N GLY A 132 5.19 1.50 -15.92
CA GLY A 132 4.56 1.11 -17.18
C GLY A 132 3.07 0.76 -17.10
N CYS A 133 2.39 0.97 -15.97
CA CYS A 133 0.93 0.88 -15.91
C CYS A 133 0.31 2.08 -16.65
N LEU A 134 -0.58 1.80 -17.61
CA LEU A 134 -1.23 2.85 -18.40
C LEU A 134 -2.41 3.49 -17.68
N PHE A 135 -3.07 2.78 -16.77
CA PHE A 135 -4.23 3.26 -16.05
C PHE A 135 -4.01 3.25 -14.52
N PRO A 136 -4.77 4.05 -13.76
CA PRO A 136 -4.68 4.09 -12.30
C PRO A 136 -5.38 2.91 -11.60
N ASP A 137 -5.62 1.80 -12.30
CA ASP A 137 -6.42 0.66 -11.81
C ASP A 137 -5.58 -0.30 -10.95
N LEU A 138 -5.10 0.26 -9.85
CA LEU A 138 -4.41 -0.42 -8.77
C LEU A 138 -5.06 -0.05 -7.44
N SER A 139 -5.51 -1.06 -6.71
CA SER A 139 -6.16 -0.97 -5.41
C SER A 139 -5.13 -1.10 -4.31
N ALA A 140 -5.21 -0.25 -3.28
CA ALA A 140 -4.38 -0.36 -2.08
C ALA A 140 -5.26 -0.64 -0.86
N CYS A 141 -5.15 -1.85 -0.31
CA CYS A 141 -5.74 -2.24 0.97
C CYS A 141 -4.74 -1.97 2.10
N PHE A 142 -4.96 -0.90 2.86
CA PHE A 142 -4.13 -0.47 3.96
C PHE A 142 -4.70 -0.97 5.29
N ILE A 143 -4.02 -1.90 5.95
CA ILE A 143 -4.49 -2.59 7.16
C ILE A 143 -3.76 -2.05 8.38
N ALA A 144 -4.52 -1.58 9.37
CA ALA A 144 -4.01 -1.13 10.65
C ALA A 144 -3.60 -2.33 11.51
N VAL A 145 -2.29 -2.59 11.63
CA VAL A 145 -1.77 -3.62 12.55
C VAL A 145 -1.74 -3.09 14.00
N THR A 146 -1.56 -1.79 14.14
CA THR A 146 -1.74 -1.03 15.38
C THR A 146 -2.73 0.09 15.13
N ALA A 147 -3.34 0.66 16.17
CA ALA A 147 -4.16 1.86 16.02
C ALA A 147 -3.40 2.97 15.30
N ASN A 148 -4.05 3.63 14.36
CA ASN A 148 -3.58 4.83 13.67
C ASN A 148 -4.33 6.03 14.26
N THR A 149 -3.59 6.96 14.87
CA THR A 149 -4.13 8.19 15.44
C THR A 149 -3.43 9.39 14.82
N ARG A 150 -3.99 10.58 14.99
CA ARG A 150 -3.28 11.81 14.56
C ARG A 150 -1.90 11.93 15.20
N GLU A 151 -1.78 11.58 16.48
CA GLU A 151 -0.55 11.71 17.25
C GLU A 151 0.56 10.75 16.79
N ASN A 152 0.20 9.55 16.31
CA ASN A 152 1.17 8.59 15.78
C ASN A 152 1.36 8.68 14.25
N GLY A 153 0.79 9.72 13.64
CA GLY A 153 0.98 10.04 12.23
C GLY A 153 0.11 9.21 11.30
N CYS A 154 -1.18 9.00 11.62
CA CYS A 154 -2.15 8.36 10.72
C CYS A 154 -2.07 8.91 9.29
N VAL A 155 -2.44 8.08 8.31
CA VAL A 155 -2.46 8.52 6.91
C VAL A 155 -3.50 9.63 6.76
N GLN A 156 -3.12 10.66 6.03
CA GLN A 156 -4.00 11.73 5.59
C GLN A 156 -4.31 11.52 4.11
N VAL A 157 -5.56 11.74 3.72
CA VAL A 157 -6.01 11.69 2.33
C VAL A 157 -6.70 12.99 1.97
N ILE A 158 -6.58 13.40 0.70
CA ILE A 158 -7.34 14.53 0.17
C ILE A 158 -8.61 14.00 -0.48
N LYS A 159 -9.74 14.27 0.15
CA LYS A 159 -11.05 13.80 -0.32
C LYS A 159 -11.32 14.30 -1.74
N LYS A 160 -11.86 13.45 -2.60
CA LYS A 160 -12.17 13.72 -4.02
C LYS A 160 -10.95 13.98 -4.91
N SER A 161 -9.72 13.85 -4.40
CA SER A 161 -8.55 14.19 -5.20
C SER A 161 -8.28 13.20 -6.34
N HIS A 162 -8.78 11.97 -6.24
CA HIS A 162 -8.66 10.95 -7.28
C HIS A 162 -9.30 11.37 -8.61
N LEU A 163 -10.34 12.22 -8.54
CA LEU A 163 -11.04 12.77 -9.71
C LEU A 163 -10.16 13.72 -10.53
N MET A 164 -9.06 14.24 -9.97
CA MET A 164 -8.11 15.10 -10.71
C MET A 164 -7.17 14.32 -11.62
N GLY A 165 -7.16 12.99 -11.56
CA GLY A 165 -6.23 12.16 -12.30
C GLY A 165 -4.80 12.24 -11.76
N ARG A 166 -3.81 11.97 -12.63
CA ARG A 166 -2.39 11.98 -12.27
C ARG A 166 -1.90 13.42 -12.09
N ILE A 167 -1.25 13.69 -10.97
CA ILE A 167 -0.53 14.94 -10.73
C ILE A 167 0.94 14.73 -11.07
N ASP A 168 1.54 15.70 -11.76
CA ASP A 168 2.97 15.66 -12.05
C ASP A 168 3.81 15.64 -10.78
N THR A 169 4.98 15.03 -10.91
CA THR A 169 5.88 14.78 -9.80
C THR A 169 6.88 15.93 -9.62
N SER A 170 7.13 16.31 -8.37
CA SER A 170 8.31 17.07 -7.95
C SER A 170 9.22 16.20 -7.09
N TYR A 171 10.54 16.40 -7.20
CA TYR A 171 11.52 15.71 -6.36
C TYR A 171 12.07 16.66 -5.29
N VAL A 172 12.03 16.22 -4.04
CA VAL A 172 12.58 16.95 -2.89
C VAL A 172 13.46 15.98 -2.11
N GLY A 173 14.78 16.09 -2.28
CA GLY A 173 15.70 15.03 -1.88
C GLY A 173 15.44 13.75 -2.67
N ASP A 174 15.32 12.62 -1.97
CA ASP A 174 14.92 11.32 -2.56
C ASP A 174 13.39 11.14 -2.62
N ALA A 175 12.62 12.08 -2.05
CA ALA A 175 11.17 11.97 -1.98
C ALA A 175 10.52 12.37 -3.31
N ARG A 176 9.63 11.51 -3.78
CA ARG A 176 8.79 11.72 -4.95
C ARG A 176 7.42 12.26 -4.52
N LEU A 177 7.17 13.54 -4.77
CA LEU A 177 5.99 14.26 -4.28
C LEU A 177 5.09 14.70 -5.45
N CYS A 178 3.81 14.96 -5.17
CA CYS A 178 2.97 15.74 -6.08
C CYS A 178 3.54 17.16 -6.23
N ASN A 179 3.35 17.73 -7.43
CA ASN A 179 3.81 19.08 -7.75
C ASN A 179 3.41 20.10 -6.66
N LEU A 180 4.41 20.80 -6.11
CA LEU A 180 4.24 21.63 -4.91
C LEU A 180 3.31 22.83 -5.13
N GLU A 181 3.38 23.48 -6.29
CA GLU A 181 2.50 24.61 -6.64
C GLU A 181 1.05 24.14 -6.73
N ARG A 182 0.79 23.01 -7.39
CA ARG A 182 -0.55 22.42 -7.44
C ARG A 182 -1.03 22.01 -6.06
N MET A 183 -0.17 21.44 -5.23
CA MET A 183 -0.52 21.02 -3.88
C MET A 183 -0.98 22.18 -3.00
N GLU A 184 -0.34 23.34 -3.08
CA GLU A 184 -0.80 24.55 -2.37
C GLU A 184 -2.26 24.86 -2.73
N LYS A 185 -2.57 24.88 -4.03
CA LYS A 185 -3.91 25.19 -4.53
C LYS A 185 -4.94 24.08 -4.26
N ILE A 186 -4.50 22.84 -4.15
CA ILE A 186 -5.34 21.71 -3.76
C ILE A 186 -5.72 21.82 -2.28
N LEU A 187 -4.75 22.09 -1.41
CA LEU A 187 -4.96 22.20 0.04
C LEU A 187 -5.83 23.41 0.43
N GLU A 188 -5.83 24.47 -0.38
CA GLU A 188 -6.78 25.60 -0.24
C GLU A 188 -8.25 25.21 -0.51
N ARG A 189 -8.49 24.17 -1.32
CA ARG A 189 -9.80 23.91 -1.93
C ARG A 189 -10.44 22.59 -1.53
N LEU A 190 -9.64 21.58 -1.19
CA LEU A 190 -10.10 20.23 -0.89
C LEU A 190 -9.88 19.88 0.58
N GLU A 191 -10.78 19.04 1.10
CA GLU A 191 -10.76 18.57 2.48
C GLU A 191 -9.64 17.55 2.70
N VAL A 192 -8.78 17.80 3.70
CA VAL A 192 -7.83 16.82 4.21
C VAL A 192 -8.49 16.00 5.32
N VAL A 193 -8.61 14.70 5.10
CA VAL A 193 -9.16 13.76 6.08
C VAL A 193 -8.03 12.98 6.73
N HIS A 194 -8.01 12.98 8.06
CA HIS A 194 -7.12 12.12 8.85
C HIS A 194 -7.78 10.76 9.04
N CYS A 195 -7.16 9.70 8.52
CA CYS A 195 -7.70 8.34 8.57
C CYS A 195 -7.30 7.66 9.89
N GLU A 196 -7.98 8.05 10.97
CA GLU A 196 -7.85 7.39 12.27
C GLU A 196 -8.54 6.02 12.21
N MET A 197 -7.85 5.00 12.72
CA MET A 197 -8.24 3.59 12.58
C MET A 197 -7.83 2.81 13.84
N GLU A 198 -8.67 1.88 14.27
CA GLU A 198 -8.29 0.92 15.30
C GLU A 198 -7.51 -0.25 14.70
N ALA A 199 -6.84 -1.04 15.54
CA ALA A 199 -6.17 -2.25 15.07
C ALA A 199 -7.20 -3.22 14.46
N GLY A 200 -6.92 -3.71 13.25
CA GLY A 200 -7.81 -4.57 12.45
C GLY A 200 -8.68 -3.82 11.44
N ASP A 201 -8.79 -2.50 11.52
CA ASP A 201 -9.47 -1.72 10.49
C ASP A 201 -8.67 -1.72 9.18
N ALA A 202 -9.38 -1.55 8.07
CA ALA A 202 -8.76 -1.39 6.76
C ALA A 202 -9.22 -0.09 6.08
N LEU A 203 -8.29 0.57 5.40
CA LEU A 203 -8.52 1.72 4.54
C LEU A 203 -8.23 1.28 3.09
N TRP A 204 -9.21 1.42 2.21
CA TRP A 204 -8.97 1.42 0.78
C TRP A 204 -8.89 2.84 0.27
N PHE A 205 -7.93 3.13 -0.61
CA PHE A 205 -7.92 4.37 -1.36
C PHE A 205 -7.46 4.14 -2.80
N HIS A 206 -8.04 4.93 -3.70
CA HIS A 206 -7.75 4.90 -5.12
C HIS A 206 -6.30 5.33 -5.40
N SER A 207 -5.66 4.79 -6.44
CA SER A 207 -4.24 5.06 -6.72
C SER A 207 -3.92 6.55 -7.00
N ASN A 208 -4.91 7.30 -7.50
CA ASN A 208 -4.87 8.76 -7.66
C ASN A 208 -5.25 9.57 -6.40
N THR A 209 -5.70 8.92 -5.32
CA THR A 209 -5.95 9.64 -4.07
C THR A 209 -4.63 10.15 -3.52
N ILE A 210 -4.54 11.48 -3.37
CA ILE A 210 -3.37 12.16 -2.86
C ILE A 210 -3.35 11.92 -1.36
N HIS A 211 -2.24 11.39 -0.88
CA HIS A 211 -2.09 11.00 0.52
C HIS A 211 -0.71 11.32 1.05
N ALA A 212 -0.64 11.47 2.36
CA ALA A 212 0.57 11.77 3.12
C ALA A 212 0.46 11.12 4.50
N SER A 213 1.53 11.20 5.29
CA SER A 213 1.46 10.88 6.72
C SER A 213 2.56 11.59 7.47
N GLU A 214 2.26 12.08 8.66
CA GLU A 214 3.22 12.73 9.54
C GLU A 214 4.17 11.73 10.24
N GLY A 215 5.04 12.27 11.10
CA GLY A 215 5.82 11.50 12.06
C GLY A 215 4.97 10.86 13.15
N ASN A 216 5.58 9.94 13.89
CA ASN A 216 4.99 9.34 15.08
C ASN A 216 5.55 10.02 16.34
N TYR A 217 4.70 10.78 17.04
CA TYR A 217 5.10 11.50 18.25
C TYR A 217 4.86 10.70 19.53
N THR A 218 4.25 9.51 19.43
CA THR A 218 3.93 8.65 20.56
C THR A 218 5.12 7.76 20.97
N ASP A 219 4.98 7.12 22.14
CA ASP A 219 5.94 6.14 22.68
C ASP A 219 5.76 4.71 22.10
N LYS A 220 4.78 4.49 21.22
CA LYS A 220 4.48 3.17 20.64
C LYS A 220 4.71 3.18 19.13
N PRO A 221 5.15 2.07 18.51
CA PRO A 221 5.28 2.01 17.06
C PRO A 221 3.89 2.07 16.39
N ARG A 222 3.84 2.65 15.20
CA ARG A 222 2.68 2.54 14.30
C ARG A 222 3.04 1.62 13.14
N ILE A 223 2.32 0.51 13.02
CA ILE A 223 2.59 -0.54 12.04
C ILE A 223 1.38 -0.66 11.12
N ASN A 224 1.64 -0.65 9.81
CA ASN A 224 0.62 -0.89 8.80
C ASN A 224 1.11 -1.89 7.77
N LEU A 225 0.22 -2.81 7.39
CA LEU A 225 0.41 -3.74 6.29
C LEU A 225 -0.40 -3.23 5.10
N ILE A 226 0.20 -3.11 3.92
CA ILE A 226 -0.46 -2.55 2.75
C ILE A 226 -0.33 -3.53 1.60
N CYS A 227 -1.47 -4.02 1.12
CA CYS A 227 -1.56 -4.94 -0.01
C CYS A 227 -1.99 -4.18 -1.26
N HIS A 228 -1.19 -4.23 -2.32
CA HIS A 228 -1.53 -3.62 -3.59
C HIS A 228 -1.89 -4.71 -4.59
N HIS A 229 -3.05 -4.54 -5.23
CA HIS A 229 -3.50 -5.39 -6.31
C HIS A 229 -3.71 -4.55 -7.57
N ASN A 230 -3.15 -5.01 -8.68
CA ASN A 230 -3.35 -4.37 -9.99
C ASN A 230 -4.41 -5.14 -10.76
N ALA A 231 -5.23 -4.44 -11.54
CA ALA A 231 -6.17 -5.12 -12.43
C ALA A 231 -5.39 -5.89 -13.51
N VAL A 232 -5.84 -7.10 -13.87
CA VAL A 232 -5.14 -7.94 -14.87
C VAL A 232 -5.00 -7.22 -16.21
N TRP A 233 -6.03 -6.48 -16.62
CA TRP A 233 -6.03 -5.71 -17.86
C TRP A 233 -5.13 -4.45 -17.81
N ASN A 234 -4.67 -4.04 -16.63
CA ASN A 234 -3.76 -2.92 -16.40
C ASN A 234 -2.30 -3.39 -16.21
N GLU A 235 -1.96 -4.59 -16.68
CA GLU A 235 -0.58 -5.10 -16.66
C GLU A 235 0.39 -4.12 -17.36
N PRO A 236 1.58 -3.85 -16.80
CA PRO A 236 2.51 -2.88 -17.34
C PRO A 236 3.06 -3.33 -18.71
N TYR A 237 3.26 -2.37 -19.62
CA TYR A 237 3.86 -2.66 -20.93
C TYR A 237 5.38 -2.86 -20.87
N LYS A 238 6.05 -2.36 -19.81
CA LYS A 238 7.49 -2.48 -19.61
C LYS A 238 7.82 -3.86 -19.03
N ARG A 239 8.87 -4.51 -19.56
CA ARG A 239 9.33 -5.83 -19.12
C ARG A 239 10.72 -5.80 -18.48
N GLU A 240 11.66 -5.08 -19.09
CA GLU A 240 13.06 -5.07 -18.67
C GLU A 240 13.21 -4.63 -17.21
N GLY A 241 13.71 -5.53 -16.35
CA GLY A 241 13.91 -5.29 -14.92
C GLY A 241 12.63 -5.29 -14.06
N LEU A 242 11.46 -5.58 -14.65
CA LEU A 242 10.15 -5.51 -13.99
C LEU A 242 9.36 -6.83 -14.07
N ASP A 243 10.03 -7.97 -14.28
CA ASP A 243 9.38 -9.29 -14.43
C ASP A 243 8.41 -9.62 -13.28
N HIS A 244 8.73 -9.20 -12.05
CA HIS A 244 7.89 -9.40 -10.85
C HIS A 244 6.64 -8.48 -10.77
N ARG A 245 6.45 -7.57 -11.74
CA ARG A 245 5.27 -6.70 -11.87
C ARG A 245 4.21 -7.25 -12.82
N HIS A 246 4.53 -8.33 -13.54
CA HIS A 246 3.63 -8.97 -14.49
C HIS A 246 2.60 -9.86 -13.82
N TYR A 247 1.53 -10.15 -14.54
CA TYR A 247 0.42 -10.96 -14.04
C TYR A 247 0.91 -12.36 -13.63
N ILE A 248 0.72 -12.68 -12.36
CA ILE A 248 0.86 -14.03 -11.82
C ILE A 248 -0.49 -14.37 -11.19
N PRO A 249 -1.18 -15.45 -11.65
CA PRO A 249 -2.44 -15.86 -11.07
C PRO A 249 -2.35 -16.01 -9.56
N LEU A 250 -3.25 -15.34 -8.85
CA LEU A 250 -3.26 -15.37 -7.40
C LEU A 250 -4.11 -16.56 -6.91
N GLN A 251 -3.54 -17.41 -6.06
CA GLN A 251 -4.31 -18.43 -5.35
C GLN A 251 -5.09 -17.77 -4.20
N LYS A 252 -6.38 -17.57 -4.39
CA LYS A 252 -7.28 -17.02 -3.37
C LYS A 252 -7.45 -18.00 -2.20
N LEU A 253 -7.37 -17.49 -0.97
CA LEU A 253 -7.47 -18.25 0.28
C LEU A 253 -8.73 -17.88 1.05
N PRO A 254 -9.39 -18.82 1.76
CA PRO A 254 -10.57 -18.52 2.57
C PRO A 254 -10.29 -17.47 3.65
N ASP A 255 -11.32 -16.71 4.04
CA ASP A 255 -11.17 -15.71 5.12
C ASP A 255 -10.72 -16.33 6.44
N SER A 256 -11.07 -17.59 6.71
CA SER A 256 -10.71 -18.29 7.95
C SER A 256 -9.24 -18.72 8.04
N THR A 257 -8.43 -18.57 6.98
CA THR A 257 -7.06 -19.11 6.91
C THR A 257 -6.18 -18.69 8.10
N ILE A 258 -6.27 -17.43 8.56
CA ILE A 258 -5.47 -16.96 9.69
C ILE A 258 -5.94 -17.59 11.00
N LEU A 259 -7.25 -17.58 11.28
CA LEU A 259 -7.83 -18.15 12.50
C LEU A 259 -7.63 -19.68 12.58
N GLU A 260 -7.52 -20.35 11.44
CA GLU A 260 -7.17 -21.77 11.33
C GLU A 260 -5.66 -22.04 11.42
N ASN A 261 -4.83 -21.01 11.64
CA ASN A 261 -3.37 -21.07 11.72
C ASN A 261 -2.70 -21.71 10.48
N LYS A 262 -3.26 -21.44 9.29
CA LYS A 262 -2.75 -21.98 8.01
C LYS A 262 -1.70 -21.02 7.40
N TYR A 263 -0.60 -20.82 8.11
CA TYR A 263 0.57 -20.05 7.66
C TYR A 263 1.85 -20.50 8.38
N GLU A 264 3.01 -20.28 7.77
CA GLU A 264 4.33 -20.70 8.25
C GLU A 264 5.16 -19.50 8.78
N GLY A 265 4.82 -19.03 9.99
CA GLY A 265 5.49 -17.90 10.62
C GLY A 265 5.06 -16.53 10.09
N VAL A 266 5.69 -15.46 10.57
CA VAL A 266 5.30 -14.07 10.23
C VAL A 266 6.36 -13.41 9.36
N LEU A 267 7.58 -13.27 9.90
CA LEU A 267 8.73 -12.71 9.17
C LEU A 267 9.67 -13.81 8.69
N GLU A 268 9.58 -14.98 9.31
CA GLU A 268 10.27 -16.20 8.92
C GLU A 268 9.83 -16.60 7.51
N ASN A 269 10.78 -17.04 6.69
CA ASN A 269 10.56 -17.48 5.30
C ASN A 269 9.93 -16.45 4.35
N GLN A 270 9.54 -15.26 4.81
CA GLN A 270 9.14 -14.16 3.94
C GLN A 270 10.35 -13.68 3.13
N LYS A 271 10.18 -13.66 1.81
CA LYS A 271 11.14 -13.06 0.88
C LYS A 271 10.79 -11.60 0.69
N PHE A 272 11.61 -10.72 1.24
CA PHE A 272 11.54 -9.29 0.97
C PHE A 272 12.42 -8.95 -0.22
N LEU A 273 12.13 -7.84 -0.90
CA LEU A 273 12.95 -7.35 -2.00
C LEU A 273 14.32 -6.81 -1.53
N GLY A 274 14.51 -6.66 -0.22
CA GLY A 274 15.75 -6.21 0.40
C GLY A 274 16.02 -4.71 0.22
N LYS A 275 17.07 -4.21 0.89
CA LYS A 275 17.43 -2.78 0.92
C LYS A 275 17.81 -2.22 -0.45
N GLU A 276 18.37 -3.07 -1.31
CA GLU A 276 18.88 -2.68 -2.64
C GLU A 276 17.79 -2.47 -3.68
N TYR A 277 16.57 -2.96 -3.41
CA TYR A 277 15.38 -2.72 -4.24
C TYR A 277 14.69 -1.38 -3.88
N GLY A 278 15.47 -0.41 -3.39
CA GLY A 278 14.99 0.93 -3.11
C GLY A 278 14.52 1.62 -4.39
N TYR A 279 13.56 2.53 -4.24
CA TYR A 279 12.99 3.42 -5.27
C TYR A 279 14.03 4.07 -6.21
N GLN A 280 15.30 4.12 -5.80
CA GLN A 280 16.46 4.54 -6.60
C GLN A 280 16.75 3.66 -7.84
N GLN A 281 16.27 2.42 -7.92
CA GLN A 281 16.44 1.59 -9.12
C GLN A 281 15.43 1.91 -10.24
N ILE A 282 14.32 2.58 -9.93
CA ILE A 282 13.25 2.83 -10.90
C ILE A 282 13.46 4.17 -11.63
N ILE A 283 14.26 5.07 -11.07
CA ILE A 283 14.59 6.34 -11.71
C ILE A 283 16.05 6.64 -11.41
N ARG A 284 16.96 6.20 -12.29
CA ARG A 284 18.28 6.82 -12.34
C ARG A 284 18.02 8.29 -12.65
N LYS A 285 18.44 9.18 -11.74
CA LYS A 285 18.43 10.64 -11.92
C LYS A 285 18.95 11.09 -13.29
N LYS A 286 19.84 10.29 -13.91
CA LYS A 286 20.38 10.48 -15.27
C LYS A 286 19.37 10.38 -16.43
N ASP A 287 18.25 9.67 -16.27
CA ASP A 287 17.31 9.42 -17.39
C ASP A 287 16.20 10.49 -17.50
N LEU A 288 16.08 11.37 -16.50
CA LEU A 288 15.19 12.54 -16.53
C LEU A 288 15.90 13.80 -17.04
N ASP A 289 17.19 13.96 -16.74
CA ASP A 289 17.99 15.10 -17.22
C ASP A 289 18.38 14.97 -18.71
N SER A 290 18.27 13.78 -19.31
CA SER A 290 18.62 13.54 -20.72
C SER A 290 17.48 13.80 -21.71
N ASN A 291 16.24 13.97 -21.24
CA ASN A 291 15.07 14.22 -22.11
C ASN A 291 14.69 15.71 -22.24
N LEU A 292 15.57 16.61 -21.79
CA LEU A 292 15.44 18.06 -22.00
C LEU A 292 16.53 18.66 -22.91
N ALA A 293 17.30 17.82 -23.61
CA ALA A 293 18.24 18.27 -24.62
C ALA A 293 17.58 18.36 -26.00
N GLU A 294 16.85 19.46 -26.21
CA GLU A 294 16.61 20.21 -27.47
C GLU A 294 15.92 19.50 -28.68
N PRO A 295 15.28 20.29 -29.58
CA PRO A 295 13.98 19.99 -30.19
C PRO A 295 13.97 19.01 -31.38
#